data_AF-A0A1H0GQR0-F1
#
_entry.id   AF-A0A1H0GQR0-F1
#
_cell.length_a   1.000
_cell.length_b   1.000
_cell.length_c   1.000
_cell.angle_alpha   90.00
_cell.angle_beta   90.00
_cell.angle_gamma   90.00
#
_symmetry.space_group_name_H-M   'P 1'
#
loop_
_entity.id
_entity.type
_entity.pdbx_description
1 polymer ?
#
loop_
_entity_poly.entity_id
_entity_poly.type
_entity_poly.pdbx_seq_one_letter_code
_entity_poly.pdbx_strand_id
1 'polypeptide(L)' 'MDDINSLTHSKWRCKYHIVFAPKYRRQEIYGQIKVDIGQILRKLCEQKGVEIIEAQACRDHIHMMVSIPPN' A
#
# COMPACT_ATOMS: atom_id res chain seq x y z
N MET A 1 -0.57 -15.81 17.28
CA MET A 1 0.60 -15.12 16.70
C MET A 1 0.43 -13.66 17.04
N ASP A 2 1.37 -13.08 17.79
CA ASP A 2 1.27 -11.69 18.22
C ASP A 2 1.39 -10.74 17.02
N ASP A 3 0.40 -9.86 16.86
CA ASP A 3 0.32 -8.83 15.81
C ASP A 3 1.21 -7.60 16.11
N ILE A 4 2.24 -7.77 16.96
CA ILE A 4 3.10 -6.70 17.45
C ILE A 4 4.55 -7.00 17.08
N ASN A 5 5.11 -6.15 16.21
CA ASN A 5 6.49 -6.23 15.75
C ASN A 5 7.46 -5.57 16.74
N SER A 6 8.74 -5.88 16.61
CA SER A 6 9.80 -5.43 17.53
C SER A 6 11.02 -4.90 16.79
N LEU A 7 11.55 -3.80 17.29
CA LEU A 7 12.90 -3.28 17.01
C LEU A 7 13.72 -3.35 18.30
N THR A 8 15.00 -2.98 18.26
CA THR A 8 15.92 -3.03 19.41
C THR A 8 15.38 -2.33 20.66
N HIS A 9 14.67 -1.21 20.48
CA HIS A 9 14.17 -0.38 21.59
C HIS A 9 12.69 0.01 21.46
N SER A 10 11.94 -0.59 20.52
CA SER A 10 10.54 -0.23 20.27
C SER A 10 9.70 -1.46 19.94
N LYS A 11 8.46 -1.50 20.44
CA LYS A 11 7.42 -2.43 19.98
C LYS A 11 6.42 -1.63 19.16
N TRP A 12 5.96 -2.17 18.04
CA TRP A 12 5.15 -1.41 17.11
C TRP A 12 4.11 -2.25 16.39
N ARG A 13 3.02 -1.60 16.01
CA ARG A 13 1.95 -2.11 15.16
C ARG A 13 1.38 -0.92 14.41
N CYS A 14 2.06 -0.55 13.33
CA CYS A 14 1.79 0.66 12.58
C CYS A 14 1.15 0.26 11.27
N LYS A 15 -0.18 0.15 11.29
CA LYS A 15 -1.00 -0.18 10.11
C LYS A 15 -1.65 1.09 9.60
N TYR A 16 -1.57 1.30 8.30
CA TYR A 16 -2.12 2.49 7.64
C TYR A 16 -3.04 2.09 6.50
N HIS A 17 -4.20 2.73 6.45
CA HIS A 17 -5.09 2.69 5.30
C HIS A 17 -4.76 3.86 4.37
N ILE A 18 -4.20 3.55 3.21
CA ILE A 18 -3.77 4.52 2.22
C ILE A 18 -4.68 4.40 0.99
N VAL A 19 -5.17 5.55 0.52
CA VAL A 19 -6.07 5.62 -0.64
C VAL A 19 -5.53 6.62 -1.65
N PHE A 20 -5.39 6.17 -2.90
CA PHE A 20 -4.96 7.01 -4.01
C PHE A 20 -6.01 7.02 -5.11
N ALA A 21 -6.27 8.17 -5.70
CA ALA A 21 -7.17 8.31 -6.85
C ALA A 21 -6.42 8.94 -8.04
N PRO A 22 -6.72 8.56 -9.29
CA PRO A 22 -6.18 9.24 -10.45
C PRO A 22 -6.69 10.68 -10.47
N LYS A 23 -5.90 11.59 -11.04
CA LYS A 23 -6.27 13.01 -11.17
C LYS A 23 -7.64 13.11 -11.87
N TYR A 24 -8.55 13.89 -11.29
CA TYR A 24 -9.95 14.02 -11.74
C TYR A 24 -10.77 12.71 -11.77
N ARG A 25 -10.33 11.65 -11.08
CA ARG A 25 -10.96 10.30 -11.12
C ARG A 25 -11.13 9.76 -12.55
N ARG A 26 -10.20 10.08 -13.47
CA ARG A 26 -10.28 9.67 -14.87
C ARG A 26 -10.16 8.14 -15.02
N GLN A 27 -11.29 7.46 -15.19
CA GLN A 27 -11.40 6.00 -15.13
C GLN A 27 -10.84 5.28 -16.36
N GLU A 28 -10.95 5.85 -17.56
CA GLU A 28 -10.53 5.19 -18.81
C GLU A 28 -9.02 4.89 -18.81
N ILE A 29 -8.20 5.93 -18.61
CA ILE A 29 -6.75 5.80 -18.53
C ILE A 29 -6.39 4.89 -17.36
N TYR A 30 -6.98 5.11 -16.19
CA TYR A 30 -6.73 4.29 -15.01
C TYR A 30 -7.03 2.81 -15.25
N GLY A 31 -8.14 2.48 -15.91
CA GLY A 31 -8.51 1.11 -16.24
C GLY A 31 -7.49 0.39 -17.11
N GLN A 32 -6.81 1.13 -18.00
CA GLN A 32 -5.74 0.60 -18.85
C GLN A 32 -4.43 0.39 -18.06
N ILE A 33 -4.07 1.29 -17.16
CA ILE A 33 -2.77 1.27 -16.45
C ILE A 33 -2.82 0.66 -15.03
N LYS A 34 -4.00 0.30 -14.51
CA LYS A 34 -4.15 -0.16 -13.11
C LYS A 34 -3.28 -1.38 -12.77
N VAL A 35 -3.03 -2.26 -13.75
CA VAL A 35 -2.18 -3.45 -13.58
C VAL A 35 -0.73 -3.03 -13.35
N ASP A 36 -0.22 -2.12 -14.18
CA ASP A 36 1.13 -1.59 -14.09
C ASP A 36 1.32 -0.81 -12.79
N ILE A 37 0.34 0.02 -12.41
CA ILE A 37 0.36 0.72 -11.11
C ILE A 37 0.49 -0.29 -9.96
N GLY A 38 -0.28 -1.38 -10.00
CA GLY A 38 -0.19 -2.43 -8.99
C GLY A 38 1.18 -3.11 -8.93
N GLN A 39 1.85 -3.31 -10.07
CA GLN A 39 3.21 -3.86 -10.10
C GLN A 39 4.24 -2.87 -9.53
N ILE A 40 4.13 -1.59 -9.92
CA ILE A 40 5.01 -0.51 -9.43
C ILE A 40 4.87 -0.36 -7.91
N LEU A 41 3.65 -0.34 -7.38
CA LEU A 41 3.41 -0.21 -5.93
C LEU A 41 3.98 -1.38 -5.14
N ARG A 42 3.82 -2.63 -5.63
CA ARG A 42 4.41 -3.81 -4.98
C ARG A 42 5.93 -3.71 -4.93
N LYS A 43 6.56 -3.39 -6.06
CA LYS A 43 8.02 -3.22 -6.15
C LYS A 43 8.51 -2.09 -5.24
N LEU A 44 7.78 -0.99 -5.16
CA LEU A 44 8.11 0.13 -4.27
C LEU A 44 8.02 -0.27 -2.80
N CYS A 45 6.96 -0.97 -2.39
CA CYS A 45 6.80 -1.46 -1.03
C CYS A 45 7.93 -2.42 -0.65
N GLU A 46 8.29 -3.35 -1.53
CA GLU A 46 9.42 -4.26 -1.34
C GLU A 46 10.74 -3.49 -1.15
N GLN A 47 11.02 -2.51 -2.03
CA GLN A 47 12.22 -1.66 -1.93
C GLN A 47 12.27 -0.83 -0.65
N LYS A 48 11.12 -0.49 -0.08
CA LYS A 48 11.00 0.31 1.14
C LYS A 48 10.85 -0.51 2.41
N GLY A 49 10.83 -1.85 2.32
CA GLY A 49 10.56 -2.71 3.47
C GLY A 49 9.17 -2.51 4.07
N VAL A 50 8.21 -2.06 3.25
CA VAL A 50 6.81 -1.88 3.63
C VAL A 50 6.05 -3.17 3.33
N GLU A 51 5.36 -3.70 4.33
CA GLU A 51 4.53 -4.88 4.17
C GLU A 51 3.13 -4.47 3.69
N ILE A 52 2.66 -5.10 2.60
CA ILE A 52 1.29 -4.94 2.12
C ILE A 52 0.44 -6.04 2.76
N ILE A 53 -0.50 -5.65 3.62
CA ILE A 53 -1.45 -6.57 4.26
C ILE A 53 -2.59 -6.86 3.28
N GLU A 54 -3.17 -5.81 2.70
CA GLU A 54 -4.23 -5.89 1.69
C GLU A 54 -4.06 -4.78 0.67
N ALA A 55 -4.40 -5.04 -0.60
CA ALA A 55 -4.44 -4.01 -1.63
C ALA A 55 -5.50 -4.33 -2.67
N GLN A 56 -6.31 -3.33 -3.01
CA GLN A 56 -7.37 -3.45 -4.01
C GLN A 56 -7.34 -2.28 -4.98
N ALA A 57 -7.27 -2.58 -6.28
CA ALA A 57 -7.50 -1.63 -7.35
C ALA A 57 -9.00 -1.56 -7.66
N CYS A 58 -9.68 -0.53 -7.17
CA CYS A 58 -11.09 -0.26 -7.43
C CYS A 58 -11.27 0.40 -8.80
N ARG A 59 -12.49 0.77 -9.18
CA ARG A 59 -12.78 1.36 -10.50
C ARG A 59 -12.10 2.72 -10.73
N ASP A 60 -11.97 3.53 -9.68
CA ASP A 60 -11.51 4.93 -9.77
C ASP A 60 -10.54 5.32 -8.65
N HIS A 61 -10.06 4.36 -7.87
CA HIS A 61 -9.08 4.58 -6.80
C HIS A 61 -8.43 3.24 -6.39
N ILE A 62 -7.39 3.30 -5.58
CA ILE A 62 -6.71 2.14 -5.00
C ILE A 62 -6.78 2.25 -3.49
N HIS A 63 -7.17 1.16 -2.82
CA HIS A 63 -7.03 1.00 -1.38
C HIS A 63 -5.82 0.13 -1.07
N MET A 64 -5.04 0.52 -0.07
CA MET A 64 -3.96 -0.29 0.47
C MET A 64 -4.02 -0.26 2.00
N MET A 65 -3.94 -1.44 2.61
CA MET A 65 -3.62 -1.61 4.01
C MET A 65 -2.16 -2.05 4.09
N VAL A 66 -1.32 -1.22 4.70
CA VAL A 66 0.12 -1.47 4.80
C VAL A 66 0.60 -1.42 6.24
N SER A 67 1.61 -2.22 6.56
CA SER A 67 2.36 -2.18 7.81
C SER A 67 3.72 -1.54 7.53
N ILE A 68 3.97 -0.39 8.17
CA ILE A 68 5.18 0.42 7.95
C ILE A 68 5.95 0.50 9.27
N PRO A 69 7.23 0.09 9.32
CA PRO A 69 8.07 0.30 10.49
C PRO A 69 8.12 1.78 10.89
N PRO A 70 8.24 2.12 12.18
CA PRO A 70 8.25 3.51 12.65
C PRO A 70 9.56 4.28 12.34
N ASN A 71 10.48 3.71 11.56
CA ASN A 71 11.82 4.23 11.27
C ASN A 71 12.12 4.35 9.78
#